data_AF-A0A9D1VWB1-F1
#
_entry.id   AF-A0A9D1VWB1-F1
#
_cell.length_a   1.000
_cell.length_b   1.000
_cell.length_c   1.000
_cell.angle_alpha   90.00
_cell.angle_beta   90.00
_cell.angle_gamma   90.00
#
_symmetry.space_group_name_H-M   'P 1'
#
loop_
_entity.id
_entity.type
_entity.pdbx_description
1 polymer ?
#
loop_
_entity_poly.entity_id
_entity_poly.type
_entity_poly.pdbx_seq_one_letter_code
_entity_poly.pdbx_strand_id
1 'polypeptide(L)'
;PVYLREENRIKAHFLICFLALTVYRYLEKKLDSKYTCEELLDTLKAMNFAGIQEQGFIPLYRREKITDDLHEACGFRTDYQFITKSKMRTIQKKVRGRNKLL
;
A
#
# COMPACT_ATOMS: atom_id res chain seq x y z
N PRO A 1 13.61 22.80 -31.23
CA PRO A 1 12.64 22.51 -30.15
C PRO A 1 11.55 21.54 -30.62
N VAL A 2 11.72 20.25 -30.31
CA VAL A 2 10.81 19.19 -30.78
C VAL A 2 9.63 19.07 -29.81
N TYR A 3 8.51 19.71 -30.15
CA TYR A 3 7.23 19.53 -29.45
C TYR A 3 6.59 18.21 -29.89
N LEU A 4 7.16 17.08 -29.45
CA LEU A 4 6.47 15.78 -29.53
C LEU A 4 5.50 15.64 -28.34
N ARG A 5 4.40 16.40 -28.38
CA ARG A 5 3.21 16.10 -27.56
C ARG A 5 2.48 14.94 -28.23
N GLU A 6 2.97 13.73 -28.03
CA GLU A 6 2.18 12.55 -28.39
C GLU A 6 0.96 12.50 -27.46
N GLU A 7 -0.22 12.75 -28.02
CA GLU A 7 -1.52 12.75 -27.32
C GLU A 7 -1.70 11.47 -26.47
N ASN A 8 -1.16 10.35 -26.93
CA ASN A 8 -1.12 9.08 -26.22
C ASN A 8 -0.37 9.15 -24.88
N ARG A 9 0.76 9.87 -24.80
CA ARG A 9 1.54 10.03 -23.56
C ARG A 9 0.79 10.88 -22.53
N ILE A 10 0.06 11.90 -23.00
CA ILE A 10 -0.78 12.75 -22.16
C ILE A 10 -1.97 11.96 -21.60
N LYS A 11 -2.67 11.23 -22.48
CA LYS A 11 -3.79 10.35 -22.08
C LYS A 11 -3.34 9.27 -21.10
N ALA A 12 -2.19 8.64 -21.34
CA ALA A 12 -1.62 7.64 -20.43
C ALA A 12 -1.28 8.23 -19.06
N HIS A 13 -0.58 9.37 -19.00
CA HIS A 13 -0.26 10.03 -17.73
C HIS A 13 -1.52 10.41 -16.95
N PHE A 14 -2.51 11.03 -17.62
CA PHE A 14 -3.77 11.40 -16.99
C PHE A 14 -4.52 10.17 -16.44
N LEU A 15 -4.62 9.10 -17.23
CA LEU A 15 -5.28 7.87 -16.80
C LEU A 15 -4.58 7.26 -15.57
N ILE A 16 -3.25 7.18 -15.58
CA ILE A 16 -2.47 6.65 -14.45
C ILE A 16 -2.69 7.50 -13.20
N CYS A 17 -2.61 8.83 -13.31
CA CYS A 17 -2.86 9.75 -12.20
C CYS A 17 -4.30 9.62 -11.68
N PHE A 18 -5.29 9.55 -12.57
CA PHE A 18 -6.68 9.38 -12.21
C PHE A 18 -6.94 8.06 -11.49
N LEU A 19 -6.37 6.95 -11.97
CA LEU A 19 -6.48 5.64 -11.32
C LEU A 19 -5.79 5.65 -9.95
N ALA A 20 -4.59 6.21 -9.85
CA ALA A 20 -3.87 6.33 -8.58
C ALA A 20 -4.69 7.11 -7.55
N LEU A 21 -5.18 8.31 -7.92
CA LEU A 21 -6.04 9.12 -7.05
C LEU A 21 -7.34 8.39 -6.68
N THR A 22 -7.97 7.70 -7.63
CA THR A 22 -9.20 6.93 -7.37
C THR A 22 -8.97 5.85 -6.32
N VAL A 23 -7.84 5.12 -6.40
CA VAL A 23 -7.47 4.11 -5.39
C VAL A 23 -7.26 4.75 -4.02
N TYR A 24 -6.56 5.89 -3.95
CA TYR A 24 -6.35 6.59 -2.67
C TYR A 24 -7.66 7.11 -2.06
N ARG A 25 -8.57 7.67 -2.87
CA ARG A 25 -9.89 8.10 -2.39
C ARG A 25 -10.77 6.93 -1.92
N TYR A 26 -10.66 5.78 -2.57
CA TYR A 26 -11.34 4.58 -2.09
C TYR A 26 -10.79 4.12 -0.74
N LEU A 27 -9.46 4.15 -0.57
CA LEU A 27 -8.82 3.82 0.70
C LEU A 27 -9.21 4.80 1.82
N GLU A 28 -9.19 6.10 1.54
CA GLU A 28 -9.64 7.16 2.45
C GLU A 28 -11.08 6.89 2.93
N LYS A 29 -11.99 6.61 2.00
CA LYS A 29 -13.39 6.29 2.33
C LYS A 29 -13.52 5.01 3.16
N LYS A 30 -12.68 4.00 2.91
CA LYS A 30 -12.66 2.75 3.68
C LYS A 30 -12.18 2.95 5.13
N LEU A 31 -11.45 4.03 5.38
CA LEU A 31 -10.99 4.44 6.71
C LEU A 31 -11.89 5.53 7.32
N ASP A 32 -13.14 5.63 6.87
CA ASP A 32 -14.13 6.62 7.30
C ASP A 32 -13.65 8.07 7.18
N SER A 33 -12.77 8.35 6.20
CA SER A 33 -12.19 9.69 5.98
C SER A 33 -11.50 10.28 7.22
N LYS A 34 -10.96 9.44 8.10
CA LYS A 34 -10.25 9.86 9.33
C LYS A 34 -8.87 10.49 9.05
N TYR A 35 -8.30 10.21 7.88
CA TYR A 35 -6.95 10.62 7.48
C TYR A 35 -6.99 11.22 6.08
N THR A 36 -6.15 12.21 5.84
CA THR A 36 -5.97 12.82 4.52
C THR A 36 -5.24 11.87 3.56
N CYS A 37 -5.40 12.11 2.25
CA CYS A 37 -4.65 11.37 1.23
C CYS A 37 -3.12 11.48 1.42
N GLU A 38 -2.62 12.63 1.89
CA GLU A 38 -1.19 12.86 2.13
C GLU A 38 -0.67 12.02 3.30
N GLU A 39 -1.36 12.03 4.44
CA GLU A 39 -1.01 11.21 5.61
C GLU A 39 -1.02 9.71 5.27
N LEU A 40 -2.00 9.25 4.50
CA LEU A 40 -2.08 7.86 4.05
C LEU A 40 -0.92 7.51 3.13
N LEU A 41 -0.61 8.39 2.17
CA LEU A 41 0.46 8.17 1.21
C LEU A 41 1.82 8.10 1.90
N ASP A 42 2.09 9.03 2.81
CA ASP A 42 3.36 9.10 3.54
C ASP A 42 3.53 7.92 4.49
N THR A 43 2.45 7.53 5.18
CA THR A 43 2.45 6.31 6.00
C THR A 43 2.78 5.08 5.16
N LEU A 44 2.09 4.88 4.04
CA LEU A 44 2.31 3.71 3.17
C LEU A 44 3.73 3.70 2.57
N LYS A 45 4.28 4.86 2.22
CA LYS A 45 5.69 4.98 1.76
C LYS A 45 6.69 4.68 2.87
N ALA A 46 6.38 5.06 4.11
CA ALA A 46 7.23 4.84 5.26
C ALA A 46 7.23 3.37 5.74
N MET A 47 6.19 2.59 5.41
CA MET A 47 6.07 1.17 5.76
C MET A 47 7.10 0.27 5.04
N ASN A 48 8.34 0.34 5.51
CA ASN A 48 9.48 -0.42 5.00
C ASN A 48 9.83 -1.61 5.90
N PHE A 49 10.58 -2.57 5.35
CA PHE A 49 11.00 -3.78 6.05
C PHE A 49 12.46 -4.11 5.77
N ALA A 50 13.21 -4.49 6.80
CA ALA A 50 14.52 -5.11 6.66
C ALA A 50 14.35 -6.62 6.49
N GLY A 51 14.91 -7.19 5.42
CA GLY A 51 15.00 -8.64 5.24
C GLY A 51 16.14 -9.21 6.06
N ILE A 52 15.85 -10.18 6.92
CA ILE A 52 16.87 -11.01 7.57
C ILE A 52 17.04 -12.28 6.76
N GLN A 53 17.97 -12.23 5.81
CA GLN A 53 18.41 -13.37 4.97
C GLN A 53 17.25 -14.33 4.63
N GLU A 54 17.35 -15.57 5.13
CA GLU A 54 16.40 -16.66 4.91
C GLU A 54 15.35 -16.84 6.02
N GLN A 55 15.38 -16.01 7.06
CA GLN A 55 14.55 -16.23 8.25
C GLN A 55 13.24 -15.42 8.21
N GLY A 56 13.28 -14.16 7.78
CA GLY A 56 12.10 -13.31 7.83
C GLY A 56 12.36 -11.82 7.60
N PHE A 57 11.49 -11.01 8.17
CA PHE A 57 11.42 -9.57 7.95
C PHE A 57 11.21 -8.84 9.28
N ILE A 58 11.88 -7.69 9.46
CA ILE A 58 11.65 -6.77 10.56
C ILE A 58 11.05 -5.47 10.01
N PRO A 59 9.91 -4.99 10.53
CA PRO A 59 9.36 -3.70 10.18
C PRO A 59 10.30 -2.54 10.58
N LEU A 60 10.48 -1.57 9.69
CA LEU A 60 11.30 -0.37 9.91
C LEU A 60 10.45 0.89 10.16
N TYR A 61 9.14 0.72 10.31
CA TYR A 61 8.20 1.79 10.63
C TYR A 61 7.68 1.64 12.05
N ARG A 62 7.15 2.72 12.61
CA ARG A 62 6.53 2.73 13.94
C ARG A 62 5.06 2.44 13.84
N ARG A 63 4.55 1.74 14.86
CA ARG A 63 3.12 1.54 15.02
C ARG A 63 2.48 2.83 15.50
N GLU A 64 1.52 3.30 14.74
CA GLU A 64 0.72 4.49 14.99
C GLU A 64 -0.76 4.20 14.77
N LYS A 65 -1.63 5.13 15.14
CA LYS A 65 -3.08 4.96 14.99
C LYS A 65 -3.49 4.70 13.53
N ILE A 66 -2.86 5.40 12.58
CA ILE A 66 -3.10 5.22 11.15
C ILE A 66 -2.68 3.82 10.66
N THR A 67 -1.57 3.27 11.16
CA THR A 67 -1.14 1.91 10.80
C THR A 67 -2.06 0.85 11.40
N ASP A 68 -2.62 1.11 12.59
CA ASP A 68 -3.57 0.20 13.23
C ASP A 68 -4.89 0.15 12.47
N ASP A 69 -5.44 1.31 12.11
CA ASP A 69 -6.66 1.40 11.30
C ASP A 69 -6.45 0.77 9.91
N LEU A 70 -5.28 0.95 9.30
CA LEU A 70 -4.89 0.27 8.05
C LEU A 70 -4.86 -1.25 8.23
N HIS A 71 -4.26 -1.75 9.30
CA HIS A 71 -4.19 -3.18 9.58
C HIS A 71 -5.56 -3.81 9.82
N GLU A 72 -6.44 -3.11 10.51
CA GLU A 72 -7.83 -3.56 10.75
C GLU A 72 -8.61 -3.59 9.44
N ALA A 73 -8.59 -2.51 8.66
CA ALA A 73 -9.26 -2.42 7.36
C ALA A 73 -8.73 -3.46 6.34
N CYS A 74 -7.45 -3.82 6.42
CA CYS A 74 -6.81 -4.82 5.58
C CYS A 74 -6.93 -6.25 6.13
N GLY A 75 -7.26 -6.43 7.41
CA GLY A 75 -7.40 -7.72 8.08
C GLY A 75 -6.10 -8.53 8.15
N PHE A 76 -4.94 -7.87 8.17
CA PHE A 76 -3.65 -8.50 8.45
C PHE A 76 -2.69 -7.49 9.08
N ARG A 77 -1.74 -8.02 9.86
CA ARG A 77 -0.76 -7.23 10.61
C ARG A 77 0.65 -7.48 10.12
N THR A 78 1.44 -6.41 10.04
CA THR A 78 2.86 -6.44 9.67
C THR A 78 3.72 -5.62 10.63
N ASP A 79 3.22 -5.30 11.81
CA ASP A 79 3.85 -4.47 12.86
C ASP A 79 4.55 -5.30 13.95
N TYR A 80 4.65 -6.63 13.77
CA TYR A 80 5.35 -7.50 14.71
C TYR A 80 6.87 -7.27 14.66
N GLN A 81 7.53 -7.38 15.81
CA GLN A 81 9.00 -7.25 15.92
C GLN A 81 9.77 -8.15 14.94
N PHE A 82 9.21 -9.31 14.59
CA PHE A 82 9.75 -10.18 13.56
C PHE A 82 8.61 -10.94 12.83
N ILE A 83 8.70 -11.01 11.50
CA ILE A 83 7.75 -11.70 10.64
C ILE A 83 8.50 -12.79 9.88
N THR A 84 8.19 -14.06 10.16
CA THR A 84 8.83 -15.19 9.47
C THR A 84 8.49 -15.21 7.98
N LYS A 85 9.36 -15.82 7.15
CA LYS A 85 9.07 -16.01 5.72
C LYS A 85 7.75 -16.76 5.48
N SER A 86 7.42 -17.75 6.31
CA SER A 86 6.16 -18.50 6.18
C SER A 86 4.94 -17.61 6.45
N LYS A 87 4.99 -16.76 7.48
CA LYS A 87 3.92 -15.80 7.78
C LYS A 87 3.75 -14.78 6.67
N MET A 88 4.86 -14.24 6.15
CA MET A 88 4.84 -13.29 5.03
C MET A 88 4.22 -13.94 3.77
N ARG A 89 4.58 -15.20 3.46
CA ARG A 89 3.94 -15.96 2.36
C ARG A 89 2.44 -16.13 2.58
N THR A 90 1.98 -16.37 3.81
CA THR A 90 0.55 -16.45 4.12
C THR A 90 -0.16 -15.11 3.91
N ILE A 91 0.46 -14.00 4.29
CA ILE A 91 -0.07 -12.65 4.03
C ILE A 91 -0.17 -12.41 2.51
N GLN A 92 0.89 -12.69 1.76
CA GLN A 92 0.90 -12.56 0.29
C GLN A 92 -0.17 -13.43 -0.37
N LYS A 93 -0.37 -14.67 0.10
CA LYS A 93 -1.45 -15.55 -0.36
C LYS A 93 -2.83 -14.94 -0.07
N LYS A 94 -3.04 -14.34 1.10
CA LYS A 94 -4.30 -13.67 1.48
C LYS A 94 -4.57 -12.43 0.62
N VAL A 95 -3.54 -11.70 0.22
CA VAL A 95 -3.66 -10.56 -0.71
C VAL A 95 -4.01 -11.06 -2.11
N ARG A 96 -3.29 -12.04 -2.64
CA ARG A 96 -3.54 -12.60 -3.98
C ARG A 96 -4.86 -13.34 -4.09
N GLY A 97 -5.30 -14.03 -3.04
CA GLY A 97 -6.58 -14.73 -2.99
C GLY A 97 -7.78 -13.78 -3.01
N ARG A 98 -7.64 -12.58 -2.47
CA ARG A 98 -8.67 -11.54 -2.55
C ARG A 98 -8.83 -10.95 -3.95
N ASN A 99 -7.76 -10.91 -4.74
CA ASN A 99 -7.81 -10.53 -6.16
C ASN A 99 -8.54 -11.54 -7.07
N LYS A 100 -8.94 -12.73 -6.58
CA LYS A 100 -9.74 -13.70 -7.36
C LYS A 100 -11.25 -13.54 -7.18
N LEU A 101 -11.70 -12.61 -6.32
CA LEU A 101 -13.12 -12.32 -6.05
C LEU A 101 -13.58 -11.01 -6.72
N LEU A 102 -12.73 -10.44 -7.58
CA LEU A 102 -13.04 -9.43 -8.59
C LEU A 102 -12.74 -10.05 -9.96
#